data_AF-A0A0F9V8S6-F1
#
_entry.id   AF-A0A0F9V8S6-F1
#
_cell.length_a   1.000
_cell.length_b   1.000
_cell.length_c   1.000
_cell.angle_alpha   90.00
_cell.angle_beta   90.00
_cell.angle_gamma   90.00
#
_symmetry.space_group_name_H-M   'P 1'
#
loop_
_entity.id
_entity.type
_entity.pdbx_description
1 polymer ?
#
loop_
_entity_poly.entity_id
_entity_poly.type
_entity_poly.pdbx_seq_one_letter_code
_entity_poly.pdbx_strand_id
1 'polypeptide(L)'
;MSNPTPLEALVQKGIGLPCQIKEGDVVFYQPDPGRHGPIKVIKAGQRVVGYATAQDMELEFCSRDLITAERMAAGIASLIKESTDRLYWEEQVVSRITALADMAKLAAQAA
;
A
#
# COMPACT_ATOMS: atom_id res chain seq x y z
N MET A 1 -11.72 31.99 6.11
CA MET A 1 -11.42 30.56 5.89
C MET A 1 -10.71 30.46 4.55
N SER A 2 -9.45 30.01 4.55
CA SER A 2 -8.69 29.85 3.30
C SER A 2 -9.23 28.65 2.54
N ASN A 3 -9.41 28.78 1.23
CA ASN A 3 -9.76 27.65 0.38
C ASN A 3 -8.59 26.64 0.39
N PRO A 4 -8.87 25.34 0.53
CA PRO A 4 -7.83 24.32 0.46
C PRO A 4 -7.15 24.39 -0.91
N THR A 5 -5.84 24.23 -0.91
CA THR A 5 -5.07 24.10 -2.15
C THR A 5 -5.57 22.88 -2.94
N PRO A 6 -5.36 22.84 -4.27
CA PRO A 6 -5.74 21.68 -5.07
C PRO A 6 -5.16 20.36 -4.52
N LEU A 7 -3.97 20.43 -3.93
CA LEU A 7 -3.29 19.31 -3.28
C LEU A 7 -4.04 18.82 -2.03
N GLU A 8 -4.42 19.74 -1.15
CA GLU A 8 -5.19 19.46 0.07
C GLU A 8 -6.60 18.96 -0.27
N ALA A 9 -7.21 19.48 -1.34
CA ALA A 9 -8.52 19.03 -1.80
C ALA A 9 -8.52 17.59 -2.32
N LEU A 10 -7.40 17.13 -2.92
CA LEU A 10 -7.24 15.74 -3.34
C LEU A 10 -7.10 14.82 -2.12
N VAL A 11 -6.26 15.22 -1.15
CA VAL A 11 -6.07 14.48 0.12
C VAL A 11 -7.39 14.39 0.90
N GLN A 12 -8.15 15.48 0.98
CA GLN A 12 -9.47 15.54 1.63
C GLN A 12 -10.53 14.70 0.91
N LYS A 13 -10.39 14.50 -0.41
CA LYS A 13 -11.26 13.61 -1.20
C LYS A 13 -10.85 12.14 -1.14
N GLY A 14 -9.87 11.78 -0.30
CA GLY A 14 -9.33 10.42 -0.24
C GLY A 14 -8.56 10.01 -1.49
N ILE A 15 -8.34 10.93 -2.42
CA ILE A 15 -7.45 10.72 -3.56
C ILE A 15 -6.05 10.86 -2.98
N GLY A 16 -5.41 9.73 -2.72
CA GLY A 16 -4.01 9.71 -2.32
C GLY A 16 -3.24 10.62 -3.27
N LEU A 17 -2.58 11.64 -2.74
CA LEU A 17 -1.52 12.36 -3.45
C LEU A 17 -0.70 11.32 -4.19
N PRO A 18 -0.38 11.51 -5.49
CA PRO A 18 0.47 10.56 -6.20
C PRO A 18 1.78 10.49 -5.42
N CYS A 19 1.92 9.45 -4.61
CA CYS A 19 3.20 9.06 -4.08
C CYS A 19 4.04 8.84 -5.34
N GLN A 20 5.13 9.60 -5.50
CA GLN A 20 6.06 9.33 -6.58
C GLN A 20 6.74 8.00 -6.25
N ILE A 21 6.11 6.91 -6.71
CA ILE A 21 6.66 5.58 -6.66
C ILE A 21 7.89 5.58 -7.57
N LYS A 22 9.03 5.13 -7.04
CA LYS A 22 10.31 5.04 -7.73
C LYS A 22 10.72 3.58 -7.88
N GLU A 23 11.61 3.34 -8.84
CA GLU A 23 12.26 2.04 -8.98
C GLU A 23 13.06 1.71 -7.70
N GLY A 24 12.92 0.48 -7.23
CA GLY A 24 13.49 0.03 -5.96
C GLY A 24 12.59 0.23 -4.75
N ASP A 25 11.53 1.03 -4.83
CA ASP A 25 10.57 1.17 -3.72
C ASP A 25 9.86 -0.17 -3.45
N VAL A 26 9.42 -0.33 -2.19
CA VAL A 26 8.53 -1.41 -1.80
C VAL A 26 7.16 -0.83 -1.48
N VAL A 27 6.15 -1.31 -2.20
CA VAL A 27 4.76 -0.84 -2.14
C VAL A 27 3.81 -2.01 -2.00
N PHE A 28 2.53 -1.74 -1.82
CA PHE A 28 1.51 -2.75 -1.65
C PHE A 28 0.26 -2.44 -2.48
N TYR A 29 -0.41 -3.48 -2.95
CA TYR A 29 -1.68 -3.34 -3.67
C TYR A 29 -2.83 -3.07 -2.70
N GLN A 30 -3.42 -1.87 -2.74
CA GLN A 30 -4.42 -1.41 -1.77
C GLN A 30 -5.66 -2.29 -1.66
N PRO A 31 -6.27 -2.77 -2.78
CA PRO A 31 -7.49 -3.56 -2.68
C PRO A 31 -7.30 -4.91 -1.98
N ASP A 32 -6.12 -5.52 -2.11
CA ASP A 32 -5.81 -6.80 -1.49
C ASP A 32 -4.30 -6.91 -1.21
N PRO A 33 -3.84 -6.31 -0.10
CA PRO A 33 -2.41 -6.23 0.18
C PRO A 33 -1.80 -7.57 0.57
N GLY A 34 -2.54 -8.40 1.29
CA GLY A 34 -2.06 -9.72 1.74
C GLY A 34 -1.89 -10.71 0.59
N ARG A 35 -2.76 -10.67 -0.43
CA ARG A 35 -2.66 -11.57 -1.57
C ARG A 35 -1.42 -11.35 -2.44
N HIS A 36 -0.97 -10.11 -2.56
CA HIS A 36 0.20 -9.77 -3.38
C HIS A 36 1.48 -9.66 -2.55
N GLY A 37 1.32 -9.45 -1.23
CA GLY A 37 2.42 -9.16 -0.34
C GLY A 37 3.12 -7.85 -0.71
N PRO A 38 4.34 -7.65 -0.21
CA PRO A 38 5.21 -6.58 -0.66
C PRO A 38 5.53 -6.70 -2.15
N ILE A 39 5.45 -5.57 -2.86
CA ILE A 39 5.75 -5.46 -4.28
C ILE A 39 7.00 -4.61 -4.42
N LYS A 40 8.08 -5.21 -4.95
CA LYS A 40 9.30 -4.46 -5.28
C LYS A 40 9.16 -3.83 -6.65
N VAL A 41 9.26 -2.50 -6.72
CA VAL A 41 9.10 -1.76 -7.97
C VAL A 41 10.32 -1.97 -8.86
N ILE A 42 10.09 -2.50 -10.05
CA ILE A 42 11.11 -2.70 -11.09
C ILE A 42 11.12 -1.51 -12.03
N LYS A 43 9.93 -1.02 -12.42
CA LYS A 43 9.76 0.12 -13.33
C LYS A 43 8.65 1.04 -12.87
N ALA A 44 8.93 2.34 -12.80
CA ALA A 44 7.98 3.37 -12.39
C ALA A 44 7.39 4.14 -13.59
N GLY A 45 6.11 4.52 -13.49
CA GLY A 45 5.38 5.24 -14.54
C GLY A 45 3.88 5.32 -14.26
N GLN A 46 3.05 5.51 -15.29
CA GLN A 46 1.58 5.38 -15.14
C GLN A 46 1.15 3.96 -14.76
N ARG A 47 1.91 2.98 -15.25
CA ARG A 47 1.86 1.58 -14.85
C ARG A 47 3.17 1.24 -14.15
N VAL A 48 3.04 0.58 -13.01
CA VAL A 48 4.16 0.14 -12.19
C VAL A 48 4.33 -1.35 -12.45
N VAL A 49 5.51 -1.74 -12.93
CA VAL A 49 5.89 -3.15 -12.97
C VAL A 49 6.59 -3.45 -11.66
N GLY A 50 6.07 -4.41 -10.93
CA GLY A 50 6.64 -4.82 -9.66
C GLY A 50 6.61 -6.32 -9.48
N TYR A 51 7.59 -6.83 -8.76
CA TYR A 51 7.67 -8.22 -8.38
C TYR A 51 6.87 -8.45 -7.09
N ALA A 52 5.76 -9.19 -7.21
CA ALA A 52 4.88 -9.52 -6.10
C ALA A 52 5.42 -10.75 -5.38
N THR A 53 5.98 -10.53 -4.20
CA THR A 53 6.73 -11.57 -3.48
C THR A 53 5.88 -12.75 -3.00
N ALA A 54 4.59 -12.51 -2.70
CA ALA A 54 3.68 -13.60 -2.31
C ALA A 54 3.35 -14.55 -3.47
N GLN A 55 3.49 -14.09 -4.72
CA GLN A 55 3.11 -14.84 -5.92
C GLN A 55 4.32 -15.26 -6.77
N ASP A 56 5.53 -14.83 -6.39
CA ASP A 56 6.78 -15.11 -7.10
C ASP A 56 6.70 -14.78 -8.61
N MET A 57 6.14 -13.61 -8.94
CA MET A 57 5.99 -13.19 -10.33
C MET A 57 5.98 -11.66 -10.48
N GLU A 58 6.35 -11.22 -11.68
CA GLU A 58 6.20 -9.82 -12.11
C GLU A 58 4.75 -9.54 -12.50
N LEU A 59 4.21 -8.45 -11.96
CA LEU A 59 2.85 -8.00 -12.23
C LEU A 59 2.85 -6.51 -12.56
N GLU A 60 1.84 -6.10 -13.34
CA GLU A 60 1.62 -4.72 -13.72
C GLU A 60 0.47 -4.14 -12.90
N PHE A 61 0.71 -3.01 -12.24
CA PHE A 61 -0.24 -2.35 -11.36
C PHE A 61 -0.51 -0.92 -11.83
N CYS A 62 -1.73 -0.43 -11.57
CA CYS A 62 -2.01 0.99 -11.68
C CYS A 62 -1.39 1.70 -10.48
N SER A 63 -0.63 2.78 -10.70
CA SER A 63 0.06 3.50 -9.63
C SER A 63 -0.88 4.03 -8.54
N ARG A 64 -2.14 4.33 -8.89
CA ARG A 64 -3.17 4.81 -7.94
C ARG A 64 -3.66 3.73 -6.97
N ASP A 65 -3.48 2.46 -7.32
CA ASP A 65 -3.94 1.33 -6.50
C ASP A 65 -2.80 0.84 -5.58
N LEU A 66 -1.64 1.50 -5.63
CA LEU A 66 -0.48 1.17 -4.82
C LEU A 66 -0.36 2.14 -3.65
N ILE A 67 -0.01 1.59 -2.48
CA ILE A 67 0.20 2.35 -1.25
C ILE A 67 1.56 2.03 -0.64
N THR A 68 2.12 2.99 0.08
CA THR A 68 3.35 2.80 0.87
C THR A 68 3.05 2.09 2.20
N ALA A 69 4.10 1.66 2.90
CA ALA A 69 3.99 1.07 4.23
C ALA A 69 3.32 2.02 5.24
N GLU A 70 3.62 3.33 5.17
CA GLU A 70 3.03 4.34 6.06
C GLU A 70 1.52 4.49 5.82
N ARG A 71 1.10 4.49 4.55
CA ARG A 71 -0.32 4.51 4.17
C ARG A 71 -1.03 3.23 4.61
N MET A 72 -0.36 2.08 4.52
CA MET A 72 -0.90 0.82 5.03
C MET A 72 -1.09 0.85 6.55
N ALA A 73 -0.10 1.33 7.30
CA ALA A 73 -0.17 1.47 8.75
C ALA A 73 -1.31 2.42 9.19
N ALA A 74 -1.47 3.55 8.48
CA ALA A 74 -2.60 4.45 8.70
C ALA A 74 -3.96 3.76 8.44
N GLY A 75 -4.05 2.95 7.38
CA GLY A 75 -5.24 2.16 7.08
C GLY A 75 -5.60 1.13 8.17
N ILE A 76 -4.60 0.47 8.76
CA ILE A 76 -4.81 -0.41 9.93
C ILE A 76 -5.37 0.39 11.10
N ALA A 77 -4.80 1.56 11.40
CA ALA A 77 -5.26 2.40 12.51
C ALA A 77 -6.72 2.86 12.33
N SER A 78 -7.13 3.20 11.10
CA SER A 78 -8.53 3.51 10.78
C SER A 78 -9.44 2.29 10.95
N LEU A 79 -9.05 1.12 10.44
CA LEU A 79 -9.83 -0.11 10.61
C LEU A 79 -10.08 -0.43 12.09
N ILE A 80 -9.06 -0.29 12.94
CA ILE A 80 -9.17 -0.48 14.40
C ILE A 80 -10.19 0.46 15.04
N LYS A 81 -10.32 1.70 14.54
CA LYS A 81 -11.21 2.70 15.13
C LYS A 81 -12.64 2.61 14.62
N GLU A 82 -12.82 2.26 13.36
CA GLU A 82 -14.06 2.52 12.63
C GLU A 82 -14.85 1.25 12.27
N SER A 83 -14.24 0.07 12.34
CA SER A 83 -14.91 -1.16 11.91
C SER A 83 -15.88 -1.71 12.95
N THR A 84 -17.12 -1.97 12.53
CA THR A 84 -18.17 -2.59 13.35
C THR A 84 -18.35 -4.08 13.06
N ASP A 85 -17.79 -4.57 11.96
CA ASP A 85 -17.75 -5.99 11.60
C ASP A 85 -16.43 -6.59 12.10
N ARG A 86 -16.53 -7.40 13.14
CA ARG A 86 -15.37 -7.97 13.81
C ARG A 86 -14.62 -8.97 12.93
N LEU A 87 -15.31 -9.78 12.13
CA LEU A 87 -14.66 -10.82 11.33
C LEU A 87 -13.90 -10.17 10.17
N TYR A 88 -14.55 -9.24 9.48
CA TYR A 88 -13.91 -8.44 8.43
C TYR A 88 -12.73 -7.64 8.99
N TRP A 89 -12.89 -7.03 10.17
CA TRP A 89 -11.82 -6.30 10.83
C TRP A 89 -10.60 -7.19 11.11
N GLU A 90 -10.80 -8.35 11.75
CA GLU A 90 -9.72 -9.29 12.08
C GLU A 90 -8.96 -9.72 10.80
N GLU A 91 -9.69 -10.15 9.77
CA GLU A 91 -9.09 -10.56 8.49
C GLU A 91 -8.26 -9.44 7.84
N GLN A 92 -8.82 -8.23 7.76
CA GLN A 92 -8.19 -7.10 7.10
C GLN A 92 -6.96 -6.57 7.86
N VAL A 93 -6.99 -6.59 9.20
CA VAL A 93 -5.87 -6.18 10.04
C VAL A 93 -4.75 -7.23 9.98
N VAL A 94 -5.07 -8.52 10.16
CA VAL A 94 -4.08 -9.61 10.12
C VAL A 94 -3.40 -9.66 8.76
N SER A 95 -4.15 -9.56 7.67
CA SER A 95 -3.62 -9.53 6.30
C SER A 95 -2.59 -8.41 6.10
N ARG A 96 -2.90 -7.18 6.53
CA ARG A 96 -1.98 -6.04 6.39
C ARG A 96 -0.77 -6.13 7.30
N ILE A 97 -0.92 -6.59 8.55
CA ILE A 97 0.20 -6.81 9.46
C ILE A 97 1.16 -7.85 8.88
N THR A 98 0.64 -8.93 8.32
CA THR A 98 1.45 -9.99 7.68
C THR A 98 2.24 -9.44 6.50
N ALA A 99 1.59 -8.67 5.63
CA ALA A 99 2.27 -8.02 4.50
C ALA A 99 3.39 -7.06 4.95
N LEU A 100 3.17 -6.26 6.01
CA LEU A 100 4.21 -5.41 6.59
C LEU A 100 5.37 -6.22 7.19
N ALA A 101 5.08 -7.33 7.86
CA ALA A 101 6.11 -8.20 8.41
C ALA A 101 6.95 -8.85 7.30
N ASP A 102 6.34 -9.24 6.18
CA ASP A 102 7.06 -9.77 5.03
C ASP A 102 7.95 -8.72 4.35
N MET A 103 7.52 -7.46 4.30
CA MET A 103 8.39 -6.36 3.86
C MET A 103 9.63 -6.22 4.73
N ALA A 104 9.49 -6.34 6.06
CA ALA A 104 10.62 -6.26 6.97
C ALA A 104 11.63 -7.41 6.74
N LYS A 105 11.16 -8.61 6.40
CA LYS A 105 12.04 -9.74 6.03
C LYS A 105 12.82 -9.47 4.74
N LEU A 106 12.17 -8.89 3.73
CA LEU A 106 12.84 -8.51 2.48
C LEU A 106 13.94 -7.47 2.70
N ALA A 107 13.67 -6.46 3.54
CA ALA A 107 14.66 -5.45 3.89
C ALA A 107 15.88 -6.05 4.62
N ALA A 108 15.66 -7.06 5.48
CA ALA A 108 16.73 -7.74 6.21
C ALA A 108 17.60 -8.66 5.34
N GLN A 109 17.09 -9.15 4.20
CA GLN A 109 17.84 -9.99 3.26
C GLN A 109 18.68 -9.20 2.26
N ALA A 110 18.42 -7.89 2.13
CA ALA A 110 19.12 -6.99 1.22
C ALA A 110 20.28 -6.21 1.88
N ALA A 111 20.51 -6.42 3.18
CA ALA A 111 21.56 -5.79 3.99
C ALA A 111 22.71 -6.78 4.26
#